data_AF-A0A1I6QP51-F1
#
_entry.id   AF-A0A1I6QP51-F1
#
_cell.length_a   1.000
_cell.length_b   1.000
_cell.length_c   1.000
_cell.angle_alpha   90.00
_cell.angle_beta   90.00
_cell.angle_gamma   90.00
#
_symmetry.space_group_name_H-M   'P 1'
#
loop_
_entity.id
_entity.type
_entity.pdbx_description
1 polymer ?
#
loop_
_entity_poly.entity_id
_entity_poly.type
_entity_poly.pdbx_seq_one_letter_code
_entity_poly.pdbx_strand_id
1 'polypeptide(L)'
;MIIFCLKLLLAHILGDFVFQSKALVRERKENIAYLFLHVGIHALLLVLCFLSDLYDNWPVILFVSCSHLLIDSLKIWWERKFPYKPFHIFVVDQVLHLATIAAVAIHQYGLSVEWLDGLLSEKNLLYLLTLLLTVCVSPILLRVFFSRWKQENELEGKPASSLTDAGLLIGIMERLLIVLFIQLGFLSGIGFLLAAKSIFRFGDLTNARDTKFTEYILLGTLASFVIGVAIGFGLKLALRYTT
;
A
#
# COMPACT_ATOMS: atom_id res chain seq x y z
N MET A 1 14.87 -14.52 14.24
CA MET A 1 13.62 -14.22 13.52
C MET A 1 13.72 -12.99 12.61
N ILE A 2 13.88 -11.76 13.11
CA ILE A 2 13.77 -10.54 12.26
C ILE A 2 14.81 -10.52 11.12
N ILE A 3 16.10 -10.73 11.41
CA ILE A 3 17.15 -10.75 10.37
C ILE A 3 16.88 -11.83 9.32
N PHE A 4 16.39 -12.99 9.74
CA PHE A 4 16.00 -14.09 8.85
C PHE A 4 14.87 -13.66 7.90
N CYS A 5 13.79 -13.06 8.43
CA CYS A 5 12.70 -12.54 7.60
C CYS A 5 13.17 -11.44 6.65
N LEU A 6 14.05 -10.55 7.10
CA LEU A 6 14.62 -9.49 6.27
C LEU A 6 15.48 -10.05 5.13
N LYS A 7 16.28 -11.10 5.37
CA LYS A 7 17.04 -11.80 4.32
C LYS A 7 16.11 -12.39 3.25
N LEU A 8 15.03 -13.08 3.66
CA LEU A 8 14.04 -13.65 2.75
C LEU A 8 13.30 -12.55 1.95
N LEU A 9 12.85 -11.49 2.64
CA LEU A 9 12.16 -10.37 2.01
C LEU A 9 13.06 -9.60 1.04
N LEU A 10 14.34 -9.42 1.39
CA LEU A 10 15.32 -8.76 0.53
C LEU A 10 15.54 -9.55 -0.76
N ALA A 11 15.76 -10.87 -0.64
CA ALA A 11 15.91 -11.73 -1.82
C ALA A 11 14.66 -11.71 -2.71
N HIS A 12 13.46 -11.73 -2.11
CA HIS A 12 12.18 -11.60 -2.82
C HIS A 12 12.09 -10.27 -3.58
N ILE A 13 12.29 -9.14 -2.88
CA ILE A 13 12.17 -7.81 -3.47
C ILE A 13 13.18 -7.61 -4.61
N LEU A 14 14.43 -8.03 -4.40
CA LEU A 14 15.46 -7.96 -5.43
C LEU A 14 15.08 -8.80 -6.65
N GLY A 15 14.62 -10.04 -6.44
CA GLY A 15 14.26 -10.93 -7.54
C GLY A 15 13.06 -10.42 -8.36
N ASP A 16 11.95 -10.09 -7.69
CA ASP A 16 10.67 -9.73 -8.33
C ASP A 16 10.66 -8.30 -8.91
N PHE A 17 11.37 -7.35 -8.32
CA PHE A 17 11.26 -5.93 -8.70
C PHE A 17 12.53 -5.35 -9.33
N VAL A 18 13.72 -5.84 -8.94
CA VAL A 18 14.99 -5.31 -9.46
C VAL A 18 15.49 -6.14 -10.63
N PHE A 19 15.51 -7.47 -10.50
CA PHE A 19 16.06 -8.36 -11.51
C PHE A 19 15.02 -8.93 -12.50
N GLN A 20 13.72 -8.76 -12.22
CA GLN A 20 12.64 -9.16 -13.13
C GLN A 20 12.44 -8.13 -14.26
N SER A 21 13.20 -8.27 -15.34
CA SER A 21 13.07 -7.38 -16.51
C SER A 21 11.74 -7.57 -17.26
N LYS A 22 11.29 -6.52 -17.96
CA LYS A 22 10.07 -6.58 -18.81
C LYS A 22 10.16 -7.69 -19.89
N ALA A 23 11.36 -7.94 -20.40
CA ALA A 23 11.60 -9.03 -21.35
C ALA A 23 11.35 -10.40 -20.69
N LEU A 24 11.91 -10.63 -19.50
CA LEU A 24 11.72 -11.87 -18.74
C LEU A 24 10.23 -12.18 -18.48
N VAL A 25 9.46 -11.15 -18.10
CA VAL A 25 8.01 -11.25 -17.85
C VAL A 25 7.21 -11.59 -19.12
N ARG A 26 7.64 -11.07 -20.29
CA ARG A 26 6.99 -11.35 -21.56
C ARG A 26 7.30 -12.77 -22.03
N GLU A 27 8.57 -13.14 -22.06
CA GLU A 27 9.02 -14.41 -22.62
C GLU A 27 8.65 -15.62 -21.75
N ARG A 28 8.53 -15.46 -20.42
CA ARG A 28 8.08 -16.56 -19.53
C ARG A 28 6.66 -17.05 -19.81
N LYS A 29 5.86 -16.27 -20.55
CA LYS A 29 4.52 -16.70 -20.96
C LYS A 29 4.57 -17.73 -22.08
N GLU A 30 5.61 -17.74 -22.90
CA GLU A 30 5.71 -18.64 -24.07
C GLU A 30 6.78 -19.72 -23.87
N ASN A 31 7.84 -19.42 -23.11
CA ASN A 31 8.96 -20.32 -22.91
C ASN A 31 9.29 -20.48 -21.42
N ILE A 32 9.16 -21.72 -20.94
CA ILE A 32 9.37 -22.11 -19.54
C ILE A 32 10.82 -21.87 -19.07
N ALA A 33 11.80 -21.83 -19.98
CA ALA A 33 13.20 -21.56 -19.63
C ALA A 33 13.37 -20.19 -18.95
N TYR A 34 12.58 -19.18 -19.34
CA TYR A 34 12.60 -17.86 -18.70
C TYR A 34 11.99 -17.88 -17.30
N LEU A 35 11.02 -18.75 -17.04
CA LEU A 35 10.50 -18.98 -15.69
C LEU A 35 11.58 -19.63 -14.80
N PHE A 36 12.27 -20.66 -15.31
CA PHE A 36 13.39 -21.29 -14.58
C PHE A 36 14.55 -20.33 -14.35
N LEU A 37 14.88 -19.48 -15.33
CA LEU A 37 15.89 -18.44 -15.17
C LEU A 37 15.52 -17.48 -14.04
N HIS A 38 14.25 -17.04 -14.00
CA HIS A 38 13.76 -16.17 -12.94
C HIS A 38 13.88 -16.84 -11.57
N VAL A 39 13.38 -18.07 -11.42
CA VAL A 39 13.49 -18.82 -10.16
C VAL A 39 14.95 -19.08 -9.78
N GLY A 40 15.83 -19.31 -10.76
CA GLY A 40 17.27 -19.43 -10.55
C GLY A 40 17.90 -18.16 -9.98
N ILE A 41 17.46 -16.98 -10.43
CA ILE A 41 17.86 -15.69 -9.84
C ILE A 41 17.41 -15.62 -8.37
N HIS A 42 16.16 -15.99 -8.06
CA HIS A 42 15.70 -16.03 -6.67
C HIS A 42 16.50 -17.00 -5.80
N ALA A 43 16.77 -18.21 -6.29
CA ALA A 43 17.57 -19.20 -5.59
C ALA A 43 18.99 -18.69 -5.32
N LEU A 44 19.61 -18.05 -6.30
CA LEU A 44 20.93 -17.43 -6.15
C LEU A 44 20.91 -16.32 -5.11
N LEU A 45 19.93 -15.40 -5.15
CA LEU A 45 19.79 -14.32 -4.17
C LEU A 45 19.60 -14.86 -2.75
N LEU A 46 18.83 -15.94 -2.59
CA LEU A 46 18.65 -16.61 -1.31
C LEU A 46 19.97 -17.23 -0.82
N VAL A 47 20.70 -17.95 -1.69
CA VAL A 47 22.03 -18.48 -1.33
C VAL A 47 22.97 -17.36 -0.90
N LEU A 48 23.00 -16.25 -1.63
CA LEU A 48 23.83 -15.08 -1.29
C LEU A 48 23.45 -14.48 0.09
N CYS A 49 22.16 -14.35 0.39
CA CYS A 49 21.70 -13.83 1.68
C CYS A 49 22.01 -14.77 2.86
N PHE A 50 22.10 -16.07 2.61
CA PHE A 50 22.34 -17.10 3.62
C PHE A 50 23.73 -17.73 3.55
N LEU A 51 24.71 -17.11 2.87
CA LEU A 51 26.08 -17.66 2.73
C LEU A 51 26.71 -18.08 4.07
N SER A 52 26.54 -17.28 5.12
CA SER A 52 27.10 -17.54 6.46
C SER A 52 26.49 -18.76 7.15
N ASP A 53 25.24 -19.09 6.82
CA ASP A 53 24.41 -20.05 7.55
C ASP A 53 23.79 -21.08 6.58
N LEU A 54 24.47 -21.34 5.46
CA LEU A 54 23.92 -22.08 4.32
C LEU A 54 23.59 -23.53 4.71
N TYR A 55 24.41 -24.14 5.55
CA TYR A 55 24.22 -25.52 6.02
C TYR A 55 22.91 -25.68 6.81
N ASP A 56 22.54 -24.69 7.62
CA ASP A 56 21.32 -24.76 8.42
C ASP A 56 20.07 -24.37 7.61
N ASN A 57 20.24 -23.54 6.57
CA ASN A 57 19.13 -22.92 5.85
C ASN A 57 18.92 -23.45 4.42
N TRP A 58 19.68 -24.44 3.94
CA TRP A 58 19.46 -25.02 2.61
C TRP A 58 18.03 -25.57 2.40
N PRO A 59 17.34 -26.17 3.39
CA PRO A 59 15.96 -26.63 3.19
C PRO A 59 15.00 -25.47 2.99
N VAL A 60 15.23 -24.36 3.70
CA VAL A 60 14.47 -23.11 3.55
C VAL A 60 14.65 -22.54 2.14
N ILE A 61 15.89 -22.45 1.67
CA ILE A 61 16.19 -21.93 0.33
C ILE A 61 15.46 -22.76 -0.72
N LEU A 62 15.59 -24.08 -0.65
CA LEU A 62 14.94 -25.00 -1.58
C LEU A 62 13.41 -24.84 -1.53
N PHE A 63 12.82 -24.84 -0.33
CA PHE A 63 11.38 -24.71 -0.16
C PHE A 63 10.83 -23.38 -0.70
N VAL A 64 11.50 -22.26 -0.40
CA VAL A 64 11.08 -20.93 -0.87
C VAL A 64 11.24 -20.83 -2.40
N SER A 65 12.32 -21.34 -2.98
CA SER A 65 12.49 -21.39 -4.43
C SER A 65 11.44 -22.25 -5.13
N CYS A 66 11.11 -23.43 -4.60
CA CYS A 66 10.04 -24.28 -5.13
C CYS A 66 8.67 -23.62 -5.01
N SER A 67 8.40 -22.97 -3.87
CA SER A 67 7.15 -22.23 -3.66
C SER A 67 7.04 -21.06 -4.63
N HIS A 68 8.13 -20.34 -4.88
CA HIS A 68 8.17 -19.25 -5.86
C HIS A 68 7.83 -19.75 -7.27
N LEU A 69 8.46 -20.86 -7.71
CA LEU A 69 8.14 -21.52 -8.98
C LEU A 69 6.65 -21.89 -9.08
N LEU A 70 6.08 -22.44 -8.01
CA LEU A 70 4.66 -22.81 -7.96
C LEU A 70 3.76 -21.58 -8.10
N ILE A 71 4.01 -20.53 -7.31
CA ILE A 71 3.22 -19.30 -7.31
C ILE A 71 3.29 -18.60 -8.67
N ASP A 72 4.48 -18.46 -9.25
CA ASP A 72 4.66 -17.85 -10.57
C ASP A 72 3.97 -18.65 -11.69
N SER A 73 4.01 -19.99 -11.60
CA SER A 73 3.27 -20.85 -12.54
C SER A 73 1.76 -20.65 -12.43
N LEU A 74 1.23 -20.56 -11.21
CA LEU A 74 -0.18 -20.26 -10.95
C LEU A 74 -0.57 -18.87 -11.46
N LYS A 75 0.30 -17.88 -11.26
CA LYS A 75 0.12 -16.51 -11.76
C LYS A 75 0.01 -16.48 -13.28
N ILE A 76 0.92 -17.13 -14.01
CA ILE A 76 0.88 -17.20 -15.48
C ILE A 76 -0.44 -17.84 -15.96
N TRP A 77 -0.87 -18.92 -15.30
CA TRP A 77 -2.15 -19.56 -15.60
C TRP A 77 -3.34 -18.61 -15.35
N TRP A 78 -3.33 -17.88 -14.23
CA TRP A 78 -4.40 -16.95 -13.88
C TRP A 78 -4.45 -15.75 -14.83
N GLU A 79 -3.30 -15.20 -15.22
CA GLU A 79 -3.19 -14.10 -16.20
C GLU A 79 -3.76 -14.50 -17.56
N ARG A 80 -3.56 -15.75 -18.00
CA ARG A 80 -4.15 -16.28 -19.24
C ARG A 80 -5.66 -16.43 -19.14
N LYS A 81 -6.17 -16.87 -17.97
CA LYS A 81 -7.61 -17.10 -17.75
C LYS A 81 -8.40 -15.81 -17.53
N PHE A 82 -7.81 -14.79 -16.91
CA PHE A 82 -8.49 -13.55 -16.52
C PHE A 82 -7.65 -12.29 -16.90
N PRO A 83 -7.52 -11.97 -18.21
CA PRO A 83 -6.62 -10.91 -18.67
C PRO A 83 -7.02 -9.49 -18.24
N TYR A 84 -8.29 -9.26 -17.87
CA TYR A 84 -8.80 -7.93 -17.54
C TYR A 84 -8.57 -7.48 -16.08
N LYS A 85 -7.91 -8.30 -15.23
CA LYS A 85 -7.68 -8.00 -13.81
C LYS A 85 -6.19 -8.07 -13.39
N PRO A 86 -5.27 -7.35 -14.08
CA PRO A 86 -3.84 -7.48 -13.84
C PRO A 86 -3.43 -7.06 -12.42
N PHE A 87 -4.03 -6.00 -11.89
CA PHE A 87 -3.71 -5.51 -10.54
C PHE A 87 -4.08 -6.53 -9.45
N HIS A 88 -5.27 -7.15 -9.53
CA HIS A 88 -5.70 -8.14 -8.54
C HIS A 88 -4.81 -9.39 -8.55
N ILE A 89 -4.41 -9.86 -9.74
CA ILE A 89 -3.51 -11.01 -9.88
C ILE A 89 -2.14 -10.68 -9.28
N PHE A 90 -1.62 -9.48 -9.54
CA PHE A 90 -0.38 -9.01 -8.92
C PHE A 90 -0.47 -8.96 -7.39
N VAL A 91 -1.57 -8.45 -6.83
CA VAL A 91 -1.76 -8.40 -5.36
C VAL A 91 -1.81 -9.81 -4.76
N VAL A 92 -2.58 -10.72 -5.36
CA VAL A 92 -2.68 -12.11 -4.89
C VAL A 92 -1.33 -12.81 -4.92
N ASP A 93 -0.57 -12.62 -6.01
CA ASP A 93 0.80 -13.13 -6.16
C ASP A 93 1.72 -12.67 -5.02
N GLN A 94 1.78 -11.36 -4.75
CA GLN A 94 2.61 -10.83 -3.67
C GLN A 94 2.17 -11.31 -2.28
N VAL A 95 0.86 -11.46 -2.05
CA VAL A 95 0.33 -12.03 -0.81
C VAL A 95 0.76 -13.49 -0.63
N LEU A 96 0.74 -14.30 -1.68
CA LEU A 96 1.18 -15.70 -1.61
C LEU A 96 2.69 -15.83 -1.33
N HIS A 97 3.52 -14.97 -1.93
CA HIS A 97 4.96 -14.94 -1.63
C HIS A 97 5.24 -14.50 -0.19
N LEU A 98 4.59 -13.44 0.28
CA LEU A 98 4.71 -13.00 1.68
C LEU A 98 4.19 -14.05 2.67
N ALA A 99 3.10 -14.74 2.34
CA ALA A 99 2.57 -15.84 3.15
C ALA A 99 3.57 -17.01 3.23
N THR A 100 4.27 -17.30 2.14
CA THR A 100 5.34 -18.31 2.12
C THR A 100 6.48 -17.93 3.07
N ILE A 101 6.96 -16.68 3.00
CA ILE A 101 8.00 -16.16 3.90
C ILE A 101 7.54 -16.25 5.36
N ALA A 102 6.31 -15.84 5.65
CA ALA A 102 5.74 -15.91 7.00
C ALA A 102 5.61 -17.36 7.49
N ALA A 103 5.13 -18.28 6.65
CA ALA A 103 4.98 -19.69 6.99
C ALA A 103 6.32 -20.34 7.34
N VAL A 104 7.37 -20.06 6.56
CA VAL A 104 8.73 -20.54 6.85
C VAL A 104 9.28 -19.95 8.14
N ALA A 105 9.08 -18.64 8.37
CA ALA A 105 9.51 -18.00 9.60
C ALA A 105 8.83 -18.59 10.84
N ILE A 106 7.52 -18.83 10.76
CA ILE A 106 6.72 -19.46 11.81
C ILE A 106 7.17 -20.91 12.03
N HIS A 107 7.42 -21.67 10.97
CA HIS A 107 7.91 -23.04 11.09
C HIS A 107 9.27 -23.09 11.81
N GLN A 108 10.18 -22.17 11.49
CA GLN A 108 11.54 -22.16 12.03
C GLN A 108 11.63 -21.64 13.47
N TYR A 109 10.87 -20.61 13.81
CA TYR A 109 10.97 -19.90 15.09
C TYR A 109 9.75 -20.09 16.02
N GLY A 110 8.70 -20.75 15.54
CA GLY A 110 7.42 -20.84 16.21
C GLY A 110 6.61 -19.54 16.14
N LEU A 111 5.37 -19.59 16.63
CA LEU A 111 4.60 -18.40 17.00
C LEU A 111 4.86 -18.13 18.47
N SER A 112 5.64 -17.10 18.79
CA SER A 112 5.75 -16.65 20.18
C SER A 112 4.47 -15.91 20.58
N VAL A 113 4.01 -16.15 21.80
CA VAL A 113 2.88 -15.39 22.40
C VAL A 113 3.20 -13.89 22.40
N GLU A 114 4.47 -13.54 22.61
CA GLU A 114 5.00 -12.18 22.52
C GLU A 114 4.76 -11.50 21.15
N TRP A 115 4.73 -12.26 20.05
CA TRP A 115 4.44 -11.69 18.73
C TRP A 115 2.96 -11.34 18.57
N LEU A 116 2.07 -12.18 19.12
CA LEU A 116 0.62 -11.92 19.15
C LEU A 116 0.29 -10.73 20.08
N ASP A 117 0.92 -10.69 21.25
CA ASP A 117 0.80 -9.56 22.18
C ASP A 117 1.36 -8.27 21.59
N GLY A 118 2.45 -8.38 20.81
CA GLY A 118 2.99 -7.28 20.03
C GLY A 118 2.00 -6.75 18.99
N LEU A 119 1.35 -7.62 18.22
CA LEU A 119 0.36 -7.23 17.20
C LEU A 119 -0.83 -6.47 17.79
N LEU A 120 -1.36 -6.94 18.93
CA LEU A 120 -2.49 -6.32 19.61
C LEU A 120 -2.07 -5.32 20.70
N SER A 121 -0.81 -4.88 20.68
CA SER A 121 -0.33 -3.83 21.59
C SER A 121 -1.11 -2.53 21.40
N GLU A 122 -1.21 -1.74 22.47
CA GLU A 122 -1.92 -0.45 22.46
C GLU A 122 -1.43 0.46 21.32
N LYS A 123 -0.11 0.50 21.09
CA LYS A 123 0.51 1.30 20.02
C LYS A 123 0.08 0.82 18.63
N ASN A 124 0.09 -0.49 18.38
CA ASN A 124 -0.32 -1.05 17.10
C ASN A 124 -1.82 -0.89 16.83
N LEU A 125 -2.65 -1.05 17.87
CA LEU A 125 -4.08 -0.77 17.79
C LEU A 125 -4.37 0.71 17.50
N LEU A 126 -3.61 1.63 18.10
CA LEU A 126 -3.72 3.06 17.79
C LEU A 126 -3.31 3.38 16.34
N TYR A 127 -2.24 2.78 15.83
CA TYR A 127 -1.85 2.93 14.42
C TYR A 127 -2.93 2.37 13.48
N LEU A 128 -3.47 1.19 13.77
CA LEU A 128 -4.56 0.60 12.99
C LEU A 128 -5.82 1.46 13.02
N LEU A 129 -6.24 1.94 14.19
CA LEU A 129 -7.38 2.83 14.34
C LEU A 129 -7.17 4.12 13.54
N THR A 130 -5.98 4.71 13.60
CA THR A 130 -5.63 5.91 12.84
C THR A 130 -5.71 5.67 11.34
N LEU A 131 -5.22 4.52 10.88
CA LEU A 131 -5.30 4.12 9.47
C LEU A 131 -6.76 3.99 9.03
N LEU A 132 -7.59 3.31 9.79
CA LEU A 132 -9.03 3.15 9.51
C LEU A 132 -9.77 4.49 9.52
N LEU A 133 -9.47 5.38 10.47
CA LEU A 133 -10.04 6.73 10.52
C LEU A 133 -9.66 7.55 9.27
N THR A 134 -8.43 7.40 8.80
CA THR A 134 -7.89 8.16 7.66
C THR A 134 -8.38 7.63 6.31
N VAL A 135 -8.38 6.31 6.13
CA VAL A 135 -8.68 5.64 4.85
C VAL A 135 -10.17 5.39 4.68
N CYS A 136 -10.87 4.98 5.73
CA CYS A 136 -12.26 4.53 5.63
C CYS A 136 -13.25 5.57 6.17
N VAL A 137 -13.04 6.06 7.40
CA VAL A 137 -14.04 6.88 8.09
C VAL A 137 -14.08 8.32 7.56
N SER A 138 -12.92 8.99 7.43
CA SER A 138 -12.88 10.39 7.01
C SER A 138 -13.46 10.67 5.61
N PRO A 139 -13.26 9.84 4.55
CA PRO A 139 -13.98 10.07 3.30
C PRO A 139 -15.50 9.94 3.44
N ILE A 140 -15.99 9.01 4.26
CA ILE A 140 -17.42 8.85 4.51
C ILE A 140 -17.98 10.08 5.22
N LEU A 141 -17.30 10.56 6.26
CA LEU A 141 -17.69 11.77 6.99
C LEU A 141 -17.77 12.99 6.07
N LEU A 142 -16.75 13.22 5.24
CA LEU A 142 -16.74 14.32 4.27
C LEU A 142 -17.89 14.16 3.26
N ARG A 143 -18.10 12.95 2.73
CA ARG A 143 -19.19 12.68 1.79
C ARG A 143 -20.55 12.99 2.39
N VAL A 144 -20.79 12.58 3.64
CA VAL A 144 -22.04 12.85 4.36
C VAL A 144 -22.19 14.35 4.64
N PHE A 145 -21.14 15.01 5.13
CA PHE A 145 -21.14 16.45 5.42
C PHE A 145 -21.48 17.29 4.18
N PHE A 146 -20.86 16.97 3.04
CA PHE A 146 -21.05 17.69 1.79
C PHE A 146 -22.24 17.23 0.96
N SER A 147 -22.92 16.13 1.32
CA SER A 147 -24.09 15.61 0.60
C SER A 147 -25.22 16.65 0.48
N ARG A 148 -25.35 17.54 1.48
CA ARG A 148 -26.32 18.64 1.50
C ARG A 148 -26.14 19.66 0.39
N TRP A 149 -24.90 19.85 -0.11
CA TRP A 149 -24.58 20.77 -1.20
C TRP A 149 -24.56 20.09 -2.58
N LYS A 150 -24.41 18.75 -2.61
CA LYS A 150 -24.44 17.98 -3.86
C LYS A 150 -25.85 17.92 -4.47
N GLN A 151 -26.88 17.92 -3.61
CA GLN A 151 -28.27 17.84 -4.03
C GLN A 151 -28.75 19.05 -4.85
N GLU A 152 -28.04 20.18 -4.78
CA GLU A 152 -28.36 21.40 -5.54
C GLU A 152 -27.72 21.42 -6.95
N ASN A 153 -26.74 20.55 -7.22
CA ASN A 153 -25.94 20.55 -8.46
C ASN A 153 -26.13 19.30 -9.35
N GLU A 154 -26.96 18.33 -8.93
CA GLU A 154 -27.21 17.09 -9.70
C GLU A 154 -28.38 17.20 -10.70
N LEU A 155 -28.66 18.41 -11.24
CA LEU A 155 -29.57 18.58 -12.37
C LEU A 155 -28.90 18.44 -13.76
N GLU A 156 -27.60 18.18 -13.85
CA GLU A 156 -26.93 18.02 -15.15
C GLU A 156 -26.06 16.75 -15.27
N GLY A 157 -26.72 15.63 -15.59
CA GLY A 157 -26.39 14.81 -16.78
C GLY A 157 -24.97 14.28 -17.01
N LYS A 158 -24.11 14.05 -16.01
CA LYS A 158 -22.81 13.35 -16.22
C LYS A 158 -22.87 11.86 -15.84
N PRO A 159 -22.39 10.94 -16.71
CA PRO A 159 -22.40 9.51 -16.43
C PRO A 159 -21.47 9.18 -15.26
N ALA A 160 -21.95 8.32 -14.37
CA ALA A 160 -21.42 8.04 -13.04
C ALA A 160 -20.12 7.20 -12.98
N SER A 161 -19.32 7.09 -14.05
CA SER A 161 -18.45 5.91 -14.21
C SER A 161 -16.95 6.09 -14.49
N SER A 162 -16.27 7.22 -14.24
CA SER A 162 -14.78 7.16 -14.35
C SER A 162 -13.87 8.14 -13.58
N LEU A 163 -14.36 9.03 -12.72
CA LEU A 163 -13.46 9.98 -11.98
C LEU A 163 -13.72 10.07 -10.47
N THR A 164 -14.72 9.34 -9.95
CA THR A 164 -15.10 9.35 -8.53
C THR A 164 -14.04 8.73 -7.61
N ASP A 165 -13.19 7.84 -8.12
CA ASP A 165 -12.20 7.13 -7.31
C ASP A 165 -10.86 7.88 -7.19
N ALA A 166 -10.46 8.64 -8.21
CA ALA A 166 -9.19 9.38 -8.18
C ALA A 166 -9.19 10.50 -7.13
N GLY A 167 -10.26 11.30 -7.06
CA GLY A 167 -10.41 12.35 -6.05
C GLY A 167 -10.48 11.81 -4.62
N LEU A 168 -11.13 10.65 -4.43
CA LEU A 168 -11.13 9.93 -3.16
C LEU A 168 -9.72 9.50 -2.76
N LEU A 169 -8.99 8.88 -3.68
CA LEU A 169 -7.63 8.41 -3.44
C LEU A 169 -6.67 9.57 -3.14
N ILE A 170 -6.73 10.67 -3.91
CA ILE A 170 -5.96 11.89 -3.64
C ILE A 170 -6.21 12.39 -2.21
N GLY A 171 -7.49 12.49 -1.82
CA GLY A 171 -7.84 12.91 -0.46
C GLY A 171 -7.30 11.98 0.63
N ILE A 172 -7.34 10.65 0.41
CA ILE A 172 -6.75 9.69 1.35
C ILE A 172 -5.22 9.87 1.43
N MET A 173 -4.54 10.01 0.29
CA MET A 173 -3.09 10.20 0.25
C MET A 173 -2.65 11.47 0.97
N GLU A 174 -3.36 12.58 0.76
CA GLU A 174 -3.09 13.84 1.47
C GLU A 174 -3.21 13.69 2.99
N ARG A 175 -4.29 13.07 3.47
CA ARG A 175 -4.48 12.89 4.91
C ARG A 175 -3.44 11.94 5.51
N LEU A 176 -3.02 10.90 4.80
CA LEU A 176 -1.90 10.04 5.22
C LEU A 176 -0.59 10.82 5.34
N LEU A 177 -0.28 11.69 4.37
CA LEU A 177 0.89 12.57 4.42
C LEU A 177 0.82 13.55 5.59
N ILE A 178 -0.34 14.13 5.86
CA ILE A 178 -0.55 15.02 7.03
C ILE A 178 -0.28 14.27 8.33
N VAL A 179 -0.88 13.08 8.50
CA VAL A 179 -0.66 12.24 9.69
C VAL A 179 0.84 11.93 9.83
N LEU A 180 1.50 11.49 8.75
CA LEU A 180 2.94 11.20 8.72
C LEU A 180 3.78 12.42 9.14
N PHE A 181 3.53 13.59 8.56
CA PHE A 181 4.25 14.82 8.88
C PHE A 181 4.10 15.22 10.35
N ILE A 182 2.92 15.03 10.95
CA ILE A 182 2.70 15.30 12.39
C ILE A 182 3.51 14.33 13.26
N GLN A 183 3.54 13.04 12.90
CA GLN A 183 4.30 12.01 13.63
C GLN A 183 5.81 12.28 13.54
N LEU A 184 6.31 12.72 12.38
CA LEU A 184 7.71 13.11 12.18
C LEU A 184 8.07 14.50 12.75
N GLY A 185 7.07 15.28 13.21
CA GLY A 185 7.28 16.66 13.65
C GLY A 185 7.55 17.67 12.52
N PHE A 186 7.38 17.28 11.26
CA PHE A 186 7.59 18.11 10.08
C PHE A 186 6.35 18.94 9.73
N LEU A 187 5.95 19.85 10.63
CA LEU A 187 4.75 20.66 10.46
C LEU A 187 4.79 21.57 9.22
N SER A 188 5.97 22.02 8.80
CA SER A 188 6.14 22.79 7.56
C SER A 188 5.79 21.99 6.30
N GLY A 189 5.97 20.66 6.33
CA GLY A 189 5.52 19.75 5.26
C GLY A 189 4.03 19.86 4.95
N ILE A 190 3.23 20.08 5.99
CA ILE A 190 1.78 20.23 5.87
C ILE A 190 1.45 21.53 5.10
N GLY A 191 2.20 22.61 5.34
CA GLY A 191 2.12 23.85 4.57
C GLY A 191 2.51 23.70 3.11
N PHE A 192 3.58 22.94 2.81
CA PHE A 192 3.97 22.62 1.43
C PHE A 192 2.90 21.83 0.69
N LEU A 193 2.29 20.83 1.35
CA LEU A 193 1.20 20.05 0.78
C LEU A 193 -0.01 20.95 0.41
N LEU A 194 -0.37 21.87 1.30
CA LEU A 194 -1.46 22.83 1.06
C LEU A 194 -1.16 23.80 -0.10
N ALA A 195 0.08 24.29 -0.17
CA ALA A 195 0.53 25.18 -1.24
C ALA A 195 0.52 24.45 -2.60
N ALA A 196 1.09 23.24 -2.67
CA ALA A 196 1.09 22.43 -3.89
C ALA A 196 -0.33 22.16 -4.40
N LYS A 197 -1.26 21.81 -3.49
CA LYS A 197 -2.66 21.58 -3.85
C LYS A 197 -3.33 22.84 -4.39
N SER A 198 -3.05 24.00 -3.79
CA SER A 198 -3.58 25.30 -4.25
C SER A 198 -3.11 25.65 -5.66
N ILE A 199 -1.83 25.38 -5.99
CA ILE A 199 -1.27 25.61 -7.33
C ILE A 199 -1.99 24.77 -8.38
N PHE A 200 -2.19 23.47 -8.13
CA PHE A 200 -2.90 22.60 -9.08
C PHE A 200 -4.37 22.97 -9.22
N ARG A 201 -5.00 23.54 -8.19
CA ARG A 201 -6.39 23.99 -8.25
C ARG A 201 -6.55 25.34 -8.99
N PHE A 202 -5.52 26.19 -9.02
CA PHE A 202 -5.61 27.56 -9.53
C PHE A 202 -6.04 27.63 -11.01
N GLY A 203 -5.58 26.69 -11.85
CA GLY A 203 -5.96 26.61 -13.27
C GLY A 203 -7.41 26.19 -13.53
N ASP A 204 -7.99 25.40 -12.61
CA ASP A 204 -9.41 24.97 -12.70
C ASP A 204 -10.35 26.08 -12.19
N LEU A 205 -9.93 26.84 -11.18
CA LEU A 205 -10.71 27.94 -10.60
C LEU A 205 -10.80 29.18 -11.51
N THR A 206 -9.77 29.43 -12.33
CA THR A 206 -9.76 30.55 -13.29
C THR A 206 -10.70 30.32 -14.49
N ASN A 207 -11.06 29.06 -14.77
CA ASN A 207 -12.00 28.68 -15.83
C ASN A 207 -13.43 28.43 -15.31
N ALA A 208 -13.63 28.45 -13.98
CA ALA A 208 -14.93 28.22 -13.36
C ALA A 208 -15.80 29.48 -13.45
N ARG A 209 -16.82 29.45 -14.33
CA ARG A 209 -17.85 30.50 -14.39
C ARG A 209 -18.77 30.52 -13.16
N ASP A 210 -18.65 29.54 -12.26
CA ASP A 210 -19.52 29.35 -11.10
C ASP A 210 -18.73 29.49 -9.78
N THR A 211 -19.00 30.57 -9.06
CA THR A 211 -18.38 30.89 -7.77
C THR A 211 -18.74 29.86 -6.69
N LYS A 212 -19.95 29.30 -6.72
CA LYS A 212 -20.42 28.31 -5.75
C LYS A 212 -19.64 26.99 -5.85
N PHE A 213 -19.31 26.56 -7.06
CA PHE A 213 -18.51 25.36 -7.30
C PHE A 213 -17.08 25.51 -6.78
N THR A 214 -16.48 26.69 -6.99
CA THR A 214 -15.15 27.07 -6.48
C THR A 214 -15.11 27.06 -4.94
N GLU A 215 -16.10 27.66 -4.29
CA GLU A 215 -16.21 27.70 -2.83
C GLU A 215 -16.39 26.29 -2.23
N TYR A 216 -17.27 25.48 -2.81
CA TYR A 216 -17.50 24.09 -2.39
C TYR A 216 -16.20 23.27 -2.40
N ILE A 217 -15.42 23.44 -3.46
CA ILE A 217 -14.12 22.78 -3.65
C ILE A 217 -13.10 23.18 -2.59
N LEU A 218 -13.00 24.48 -2.30
CA LEU A 218 -12.08 25.03 -1.30
C LEU A 218 -12.46 24.54 0.09
N LEU A 219 -13.76 24.62 0.42
CA LEU A 219 -14.28 24.16 1.70
C LEU A 219 -14.05 22.66 1.90
N GLY A 220 -14.26 21.84 0.87
CA GLY A 220 -13.98 20.40 0.91
C GLY A 220 -12.51 20.08 1.19
N THR A 221 -11.60 20.84 0.58
CA THR A 221 -10.16 20.70 0.78
C THR A 221 -9.75 21.07 2.21
N LEU A 222 -10.23 22.23 2.71
CA LEU A 222 -9.94 22.68 4.07
C LEU A 222 -10.52 21.73 5.12
N ALA A 223 -11.76 21.27 4.94
CA ALA A 223 -12.38 20.31 5.86
C ALA A 223 -11.59 18.99 5.92
N SER A 224 -11.18 18.45 4.76
CA SER A 224 -10.34 17.25 4.70
C SER A 224 -9.00 17.44 5.42
N PHE A 225 -8.39 18.61 5.27
CA PHE A 225 -7.14 18.95 5.92
C PHE A 225 -7.28 19.04 7.44
N VAL A 226 -8.31 19.72 7.93
CA VAL A 226 -8.63 19.80 9.36
C VAL A 226 -8.82 18.40 9.97
N ILE A 227 -9.53 17.50 9.28
CA ILE A 227 -9.71 16.12 9.73
C ILE A 227 -8.36 15.39 9.77
N GLY A 228 -7.53 15.51 8.73
CA GLY A 228 -6.19 14.89 8.70
C GLY A 228 -5.29 15.38 9.86
N VAL A 229 -5.32 16.68 10.13
CA VAL A 229 -4.57 17.28 11.24
C VAL A 229 -5.09 16.78 12.59
N ALA A 230 -6.41 16.76 12.78
CA ALA A 230 -7.04 16.28 14.01
C ALA A 230 -6.70 14.81 14.29
N ILE A 231 -6.78 13.94 13.27
CA ILE A 231 -6.41 12.52 13.38
C ILE A 231 -4.92 12.40 13.72
N GLY A 232 -4.04 13.14 13.03
CA GLY A 232 -2.60 13.08 13.25
C GLY A 232 -2.18 13.51 14.65
N PHE A 233 -2.69 14.63 15.15
CA PHE A 233 -2.45 15.06 16.53
C PHE A 233 -3.11 14.14 17.55
N GLY A 234 -4.30 13.60 17.25
CA GLY A 234 -4.98 12.60 18.07
C GLY A 234 -4.11 11.36 18.29
N LEU A 235 -3.54 10.80 17.22
CA LEU A 235 -2.58 9.70 17.32
C LEU A 235 -1.36 10.10 18.14
N LYS A 236 -0.75 11.26 17.86
CA LYS A 236 0.46 11.73 18.57
C LYS A 236 0.23 11.87 20.07
N LEU A 237 -0.94 12.40 20.45
CA LEU A 237 -1.34 12.55 21.85
C LEU A 237 -1.60 11.19 22.48
N ALA A 238 -2.37 10.31 21.83
CA ALA A 238 -2.69 8.98 22.34
C ALA A 238 -1.43 8.13 22.56
N LEU A 239 -0.47 8.17 21.62
CA LEU A 239 0.82 7.47 21.75
C LEU A 239 1.67 7.97 22.93
N ARG A 240 1.43 9.20 23.44
CA ARG A 240 2.11 9.71 24.63
C ARG A 240 1.63 9.04 25.92
N TYR A 241 0.41 8.48 25.90
CA TYR A 241 -0.22 7.85 27.06
C TYR A 241 -0.19 6.31 27.00
N THR A 242 0.34 5.72 25.93
CA THR A 242 0.55 4.26 25.87
C THR A 242 1.90 3.87 26.46
N THR A 243 1.90 2.77 27.21
CA THR A 243 3.12 2.22 27.85
C THR A 243 4.08 1.62 26.83
#